data_AF-A0A7S1VUG0-F1
#
_entry.id   AF-A0A7S1VUG0-F1
#
_cell.length_a   1.000
_cell.length_b   1.000
_cell.length_c   1.000
_cell.angle_alpha   90.00
_cell.angle_beta   90.00
_cell.angle_gamma   90.00
#
_symmetry.space_group_name_H-M   'P 1'
#
loop_
_entity.id
_entity.type
_entity.pdbx_description
1 polymer ?
#
loop_
_entity_poly.entity_id
_entity_poly.type
_entity_poly.pdbx_seq_one_letter_code
_entity_poly.pdbx_strand_id
1 'polypeptide(L)'
;KTSSSAAGAFASVALAANQAGRPGVANLLLLLENSVADKVPALMATGSFVDAMAVATTARDADFIFETLMEYEQACIRQASDLTAAQHTFYGTATRKFTTEGFNTLRNYLETLPSEKSVVNLLLRAHRFQAAGSSMAERALKQTDQTEQMKMLSEASRLYGLGKDTGFHKTCTDEQIELLKDQDVLRNKYGVHEVAPAGKSVTETIVSVIHHAARNKRESHRLLSDADKIGKKFRIPEKRMWYVKVKAFADSEQWTQLRSLADSKTKSPIGYRPFAMACIKGKQPSSEIVRYIDRVSAPEERYDLFCEGGLHKRALEEAVKLRDPGRIQNVRSMSTSPEVHRQCEEMYNRLVSG
;
A
#
# COMPACT_ATOMS: atom_id res chain seq x y z
N LYS A 1 1.91 35.36 53.53
CA LYS A 1 2.53 36.37 52.63
C LYS A 1 3.59 35.65 51.79
N THR A 2 3.20 35.03 50.69
CA THR A 2 4.10 34.51 49.67
C THR A 2 3.81 35.33 48.44
N SER A 3 4.73 36.24 48.11
CA SER A 3 4.65 37.15 46.99
C SER A 3 4.39 36.36 45.71
N SER A 4 3.25 36.64 45.07
CA SER A 4 3.09 36.50 43.62
C SER A 4 4.28 37.24 43.00
N SER A 5 5.27 36.50 42.50
CA SER A 5 6.30 37.08 41.65
C SER A 5 5.58 37.65 40.44
N ALA A 6 5.75 38.93 40.19
CA ALA A 6 5.11 39.64 39.09
C ALA A 6 5.41 38.92 37.77
N ALA A 7 4.40 38.28 37.19
CA ALA A 7 4.50 37.66 35.87
C ALA A 7 4.97 38.73 34.86
N GLY A 8 5.99 38.41 34.07
CA GLY A 8 6.55 39.30 33.04
C GLY A 8 7.49 40.40 33.55
N ALA A 9 7.74 40.50 34.85
CA ALA A 9 8.69 41.49 35.39
C ALA A 9 10.15 41.20 34.97
N PHE A 10 10.54 39.92 34.88
CA PHE A 10 11.89 39.59 34.43
C PHE A 10 12.01 39.69 32.91
N ALA A 11 10.97 39.28 32.16
CA ALA A 11 10.93 39.40 30.70
C ALA A 11 11.09 40.85 30.22
N SER A 12 10.33 41.80 30.80
CA SER A 12 10.41 43.22 30.42
C SER A 12 11.79 43.83 30.68
N VAL A 13 12.40 43.53 31.84
CA VAL A 13 13.76 43.98 32.18
C VAL A 13 14.81 43.31 31.28
N ALA A 14 14.61 42.03 30.92
CA ALA A 14 15.50 41.33 30.01
C ALA A 14 15.50 41.98 28.61
N LEU A 15 14.33 42.38 28.10
CA LEU A 15 14.22 43.08 26.83
C LEU A 15 14.94 44.43 26.85
N ALA A 16 14.76 45.21 27.91
CA ALA A 16 15.47 46.47 28.09
C ALA A 16 17.00 46.26 28.18
N ALA A 17 17.44 45.22 28.90
CA ALA A 17 18.85 44.87 29.00
C ALA A 17 19.44 44.46 27.63
N ASN A 18 18.67 43.73 26.80
CA ASN A 18 19.09 43.35 25.46
C ASN A 18 19.21 44.58 24.54
N GLN A 19 18.24 45.49 24.57
CA GLN A 19 18.27 46.77 23.83
C GLN A 19 19.45 47.66 24.25
N ALA A 20 19.86 47.58 25.52
CA ALA A 20 21.06 48.26 26.03
C ALA A 20 22.38 47.55 25.68
N GLY A 21 22.36 46.51 24.82
CA GLY A 21 23.55 45.79 24.38
C GLY A 21 24.14 44.84 25.43
N ARG A 22 23.34 44.38 26.40
CA ARG A 22 23.77 43.46 27.49
C ARG A 22 23.07 42.09 27.38
N PRO A 23 23.34 41.30 26.32
CA PRO A 23 22.62 40.04 26.07
C PRO A 23 22.85 38.98 27.16
N GLY A 24 24.03 38.96 27.80
CA GLY A 24 24.29 38.04 28.92
C GLY A 24 23.38 38.27 30.13
N VAL A 25 23.09 39.54 30.44
CA VAL A 25 22.16 39.89 31.53
C VAL A 25 20.73 39.55 31.15
N ALA A 26 20.34 39.82 29.89
CA ALA A 26 19.02 39.45 29.38
C ALA A 26 18.78 37.94 29.51
N ASN A 27 19.74 37.11 29.11
CA ASN A 27 19.64 35.65 29.22
C ASN A 27 19.50 35.18 30.68
N LEU A 28 20.26 35.76 31.61
CA LEU A 28 20.16 35.42 33.04
C LEU A 28 18.79 35.78 33.62
N LEU A 29 18.22 36.93 33.23
CA LEU A 29 16.88 37.34 33.66
C LEU A 29 15.80 36.42 33.07
N LEU A 30 15.92 36.01 31.81
CA LEU A 30 14.98 35.09 31.18
C LEU A 30 15.01 33.69 31.81
N LEU A 31 16.15 33.25 32.36
CA LEU A 31 16.19 32.00 33.13
C LEU A 31 15.29 32.04 34.36
N LEU A 32 15.12 33.22 34.98
CA LEU A 32 14.30 33.43 36.18
C LEU A 32 12.82 33.66 35.86
N GLU A 33 12.47 33.97 34.61
CA GLU A 33 11.08 34.12 34.19
C GLU A 33 10.38 32.75 34.17
N ASN A 34 9.26 32.64 34.88
CA ASN A 34 8.47 31.41 35.00
C ASN A 34 7.25 31.40 34.08
N SER A 35 6.76 32.58 33.71
CA SER A 35 5.61 32.70 32.82
C SER A 35 6.02 32.34 31.39
N VAL A 36 5.50 31.22 30.86
CA VAL A 36 5.76 30.80 29.47
C VAL A 36 5.29 31.90 28.48
N ALA A 37 4.14 32.50 28.77
CA ALA A 37 3.53 33.53 27.94
C ALA A 37 4.37 34.82 27.82
N ASP A 38 5.19 35.12 28.83
CA ASP A 38 6.11 36.26 28.80
C ASP A 38 7.52 35.85 28.32
N LYS A 39 7.96 34.65 28.72
CA LYS A 39 9.30 34.13 28.44
C LYS A 39 9.52 33.81 26.97
N VAL A 40 8.57 33.13 26.32
CA VAL A 40 8.73 32.71 24.91
C VAL A 40 8.82 33.93 23.98
N PRO A 41 7.88 34.90 24.02
CA PRO A 41 8.00 36.12 23.22
C PRO A 41 9.28 36.90 23.51
N ALA A 42 9.70 36.98 24.78
CA ALA A 42 10.93 37.68 25.12
C ALA A 42 12.18 36.99 24.55
N LEU A 43 12.26 35.65 24.62
CA LEU A 43 13.35 34.87 24.01
C LEU A 43 13.38 35.05 22.48
N MET A 44 12.22 35.10 21.81
CA MET A 44 12.16 35.39 20.37
C MET A 44 12.68 36.80 20.05
N ALA A 45 12.26 37.80 20.82
CA ALA A 45 12.69 39.18 20.66
C ALA A 45 14.18 39.40 20.94
N THR A 46 14.81 38.59 21.80
CA THR A 46 16.27 38.62 21.98
C THR A 46 17.04 37.78 20.95
N GLY A 47 16.34 37.07 20.05
CA GLY A 47 16.94 36.21 19.03
C GLY A 47 17.30 34.79 19.51
N SER A 48 16.91 34.42 20.72
CA SER A 48 17.16 33.11 21.35
C SER A 48 16.11 32.06 20.94
N PHE A 49 15.92 31.87 19.63
CA PHE A 49 14.84 31.04 19.08
C PHE A 49 14.89 29.56 19.47
N VAL A 50 16.09 29.01 19.65
CA VAL A 50 16.27 27.59 20.06
C VAL A 50 15.75 27.38 21.48
N ASP A 51 16.01 28.33 22.37
CA ASP A 51 15.52 28.28 23.75
C ASP A 51 14.02 28.55 23.80
N ALA A 52 13.51 29.50 23.01
CA ALA A 52 12.08 29.76 22.86
C ALA A 52 11.34 28.48 22.44
N MET A 53 11.85 27.78 21.43
CA MET A 53 11.31 26.50 20.94
C MET A 53 11.32 25.42 22.02
N ALA A 54 12.41 25.30 22.78
CA ALA A 54 12.53 24.31 23.85
C ALA A 54 11.53 24.59 24.99
N VAL A 55 11.35 25.85 25.38
CA VAL A 55 10.38 26.26 26.39
C VAL A 55 8.95 25.99 25.91
N ALA A 56 8.61 26.40 24.68
CA ALA A 56 7.29 26.16 24.09
C ALA A 56 6.96 24.67 24.00
N THR A 57 7.93 23.85 23.58
CA THR A 57 7.79 22.38 23.51
C THR A 57 7.58 21.77 24.90
N THR A 58 8.34 22.21 25.90
CA THR A 58 8.22 21.73 27.28
C THR A 58 6.86 22.09 27.88
N ALA A 59 6.34 23.28 27.55
CA ALA A 59 5.01 23.73 27.93
C ALA A 59 3.88 23.03 27.15
N ARG A 60 4.21 22.28 26.09
CA ARG A 60 3.26 21.63 25.16
C ARG A 60 2.29 22.62 24.51
N ASP A 61 2.75 23.84 24.26
CA ASP A 61 1.97 24.89 23.64
C ASP A 61 2.20 24.91 22.12
N ALA A 62 1.20 24.43 21.37
CA ALA A 62 1.30 24.33 19.91
C ALA A 62 1.36 25.70 19.22
N ASP A 63 0.71 26.71 19.79
CA ASP A 63 0.66 28.06 19.22
C ASP A 63 2.04 28.71 19.36
N PHE A 64 2.66 28.61 20.54
CA PHE A 64 4.03 29.13 20.74
C PHE A 64 5.09 28.37 19.93
N ILE A 65 4.94 27.05 19.73
CA ILE A 65 5.81 26.29 18.83
C ILE A 65 5.71 26.87 17.40
N PHE A 66 4.49 27.06 16.91
CA PHE A 66 4.25 27.58 15.57
C PHE A 66 4.71 29.03 15.42
N GLU A 67 4.38 29.90 16.37
CA GLU A 67 4.81 31.30 16.39
C GLU A 67 6.34 31.42 16.37
N THR A 68 7.03 30.60 17.16
CA THR A 68 8.51 30.55 17.17
C THR A 68 9.07 30.15 15.81
N LEU A 69 8.45 29.21 15.09
CA LEU A 69 8.87 28.85 13.72
C LEU A 69 8.70 30.04 12.76
N MET A 70 7.55 30.71 12.80
CA MET A 70 7.23 31.81 11.89
C MET A 70 8.12 33.02 12.14
N GLU A 71 8.31 33.41 13.40
CA GLU A 71 9.20 34.53 13.74
C GLU A 71 10.66 34.22 13.40
N TYR A 72 11.10 32.97 13.58
CA TYR A 72 12.45 32.58 13.19
C TYR A 72 12.64 32.59 11.67
N GLU A 73 11.65 32.15 10.89
CA GLU A 73 11.69 32.24 9.42
C GLU A 73 11.80 33.70 8.97
N GLN A 74 10.99 34.59 9.54
CA GLN A 74 11.05 36.02 9.24
C GLN A 74 12.38 36.64 9.66
N ALA A 75 12.93 36.26 10.81
CA ALA A 75 14.26 36.71 11.24
C ALA A 75 15.36 36.27 10.25
N CYS A 76 15.30 35.04 9.74
CA CYS A 76 16.22 34.57 8.71
C CYS A 76 16.10 35.38 7.42
N ILE A 77 14.87 35.71 6.99
CA ILE A 77 14.62 36.53 5.79
C ILE A 77 15.17 37.95 5.97
N ARG A 78 14.98 38.56 7.15
CA ARG A 78 15.48 39.92 7.44
C ARG A 78 17.02 40.00 7.46
N GLN A 79 17.70 38.93 7.85
CA GLN A 79 19.16 38.92 8.04
C GLN A 79 19.93 38.41 6.83
N ALA A 80 19.30 37.64 5.95
CA ALA A 80 19.97 37.05 4.80
C ALA A 80 20.11 38.03 3.62
N SER A 81 21.11 37.78 2.77
CA SER A 81 21.31 38.51 1.51
C SER A 81 20.21 38.23 0.47
N ASP A 82 19.66 37.03 0.51
CA ASP A 82 18.62 36.56 -0.40
C ASP A 82 17.77 35.46 0.25
N LEU A 83 16.67 35.10 -0.41
CA LEU A 83 15.71 34.11 0.09
C LEU A 83 16.29 32.69 0.17
N THR A 84 17.27 32.34 -0.67
CA THR A 84 17.89 31.02 -0.67
C THR A 84 18.80 30.85 0.55
N ALA A 85 19.60 31.88 0.85
CA ALA A 85 20.42 31.94 2.05
C ALA A 85 19.55 31.91 3.33
N ALA A 86 18.42 32.62 3.32
CA ALA A 86 17.44 32.58 4.40
C ALA A 86 16.91 31.16 4.62
N GLN A 87 16.42 30.51 3.57
CA GLN A 87 15.88 29.14 3.63
C GLN A 87 16.92 28.12 4.08
N HIS A 88 18.15 28.21 3.58
CA HIS A 88 19.23 27.32 3.99
C HIS A 88 19.54 27.43 5.49
N THR A 89 19.52 28.66 6.02
CA THR A 89 19.72 28.94 7.46
C THR A 89 18.54 28.42 8.27
N PHE A 90 17.33 28.75 7.86
CA PHE A 90 16.08 28.34 8.51
C PHE A 90 15.98 26.81 8.62
N TYR A 91 16.07 26.08 7.50
CA TYR A 91 16.03 24.62 7.51
C TYR A 91 17.25 24.02 8.22
N GLY A 92 18.42 24.66 8.18
CA GLY A 92 19.60 24.22 8.92
C GLY A 92 19.37 24.18 10.43
N THR A 93 18.79 25.25 10.98
CA THR A 93 18.47 25.33 12.41
C THR A 93 17.27 24.45 12.77
N ALA A 94 16.20 24.46 11.96
CA ALA A 94 15.02 23.64 12.20
C ALA A 94 15.32 22.14 12.25
N THR A 95 16.30 21.67 11.47
CA THR A 95 16.71 20.26 11.43
C THR A 95 17.70 19.86 12.51
N ARG A 96 18.59 20.78 12.95
CA ARG A 96 19.71 20.46 13.84
C ARG A 96 19.53 20.93 15.28
N LYS A 97 18.76 22.00 15.51
CA LYS A 97 18.69 22.69 16.81
C LYS A 97 17.29 22.74 17.40
N PHE A 98 16.24 22.78 16.58
CA PHE A 98 14.87 22.75 17.10
C PHE A 98 14.49 21.36 17.60
N THR A 99 13.46 21.34 18.43
CA THR A 99 12.90 20.10 19.01
C THR A 99 12.27 19.23 17.94
N THR A 100 12.02 17.96 18.27
CA THR A 100 11.38 17.02 17.34
C THR A 100 9.95 17.48 17.02
N GLU A 101 9.25 18.01 18.02
CA GLU A 101 7.93 18.62 17.91
C GLU A 101 7.97 19.83 16.99
N GLY A 102 8.94 20.75 17.17
CA GLY A 102 9.12 21.89 16.28
C GLY A 102 9.38 21.49 14.82
N PHE A 103 10.25 20.49 14.60
CA PHE A 103 10.50 19.94 13.27
C PHE A 103 9.22 19.34 12.65
N ASN A 104 8.46 18.56 13.42
CA ASN A 104 7.23 17.91 12.93
C ASN A 104 6.13 18.94 12.64
N THR A 105 5.97 19.96 13.49
CA THR A 105 5.05 21.08 13.26
C THR A 105 5.40 21.81 11.97
N LEU A 106 6.68 22.12 11.75
CA LEU A 106 7.14 22.74 10.51
C LEU A 106 6.85 21.85 9.29
N ARG A 107 7.17 20.56 9.36
CA ARG A 107 6.88 19.61 8.28
C ARG A 107 5.39 19.62 7.93
N ASN A 108 4.51 19.47 8.93
CA ASN A 108 3.07 19.42 8.73
C ASN A 108 2.56 20.74 8.14
N TYR A 109 3.08 21.89 8.58
CA TYR A 109 2.75 23.19 7.99
C TYR A 109 3.15 23.24 6.51
N LEU A 110 4.38 22.86 6.15
CA LEU A 110 4.85 22.87 4.76
C LEU A 110 4.07 21.91 3.85
N GLU A 111 3.52 20.82 4.40
CA GLU A 111 2.64 19.90 3.65
C GLU A 111 1.30 20.53 3.25
N THR A 112 0.83 21.54 4.00
CA THR A 112 -0.38 22.30 3.64
C THR A 112 -0.15 23.30 2.52
N LEU A 113 1.11 23.66 2.24
CA LEU A 113 1.45 24.61 1.19
C LEU A 113 1.42 23.96 -0.20
N PRO A 114 1.06 24.73 -1.26
CA PRO A 114 1.07 24.23 -2.63
C PRO A 114 2.47 23.83 -3.14
N SER A 115 3.53 24.40 -2.56
CA SER A 115 4.91 24.17 -3.00
C SER A 115 5.46 22.84 -2.48
N GLU A 116 5.63 21.87 -3.38
CA GLU A 116 6.21 20.57 -3.04
C GLU A 116 7.68 20.66 -2.65
N LYS A 117 8.38 21.62 -3.22
CA LYS A 117 9.81 21.84 -3.00
C LYS A 117 10.11 22.14 -1.54
N SER A 118 9.21 22.82 -0.83
CA SER A 118 9.46 23.26 0.55
C SER A 118 9.61 22.07 1.51
N VAL A 119 8.64 21.16 1.53
CA VAL A 119 8.70 19.97 2.38
C VAL A 119 9.83 19.02 1.96
N VAL A 120 10.04 18.83 0.66
CA VAL A 120 11.13 17.99 0.15
C VAL A 120 12.50 18.56 0.54
N ASN A 121 12.70 19.88 0.43
CA ASN A 121 13.95 20.54 0.82
C ASN A 121 14.23 20.40 2.32
N LEU A 122 13.21 20.54 3.17
CA LEU A 122 13.32 20.31 4.61
C LEU A 122 13.77 18.86 4.90
N LEU A 123 13.10 17.88 4.27
CA LEU A 123 13.38 16.46 4.49
C LEU A 123 14.76 16.05 3.95
N LEU A 124 15.18 16.60 2.81
CA LEU A 124 16.53 16.42 2.27
C LEU A 124 17.59 16.99 3.22
N ARG A 125 17.36 18.20 3.76
CA ARG A 125 18.27 18.81 4.75
C ARG A 125 18.39 17.96 6.01
N ALA A 126 17.30 17.30 6.41
CA ALA A 126 17.25 16.37 7.53
C ALA A 126 17.79 14.96 7.21
N HIS A 127 18.28 14.71 6.00
CA HIS A 127 18.67 13.38 5.51
C HIS A 127 17.55 12.32 5.64
N ARG A 128 16.28 12.74 5.62
CA ARG A 128 15.10 11.86 5.68
C ARG A 128 14.62 11.49 4.27
N PHE A 129 15.47 10.78 3.52
CA PHE A 129 15.24 10.45 2.11
C PHE A 129 13.98 9.62 1.87
N GLN A 130 13.68 8.66 2.77
CA GLN A 130 12.46 7.86 2.69
C GLN A 130 11.22 8.78 2.75
N ALA A 131 11.14 9.65 3.76
CA ALA A 131 10.00 10.55 3.93
C ALA A 131 9.87 11.53 2.75
N ALA A 132 11.00 12.02 2.20
CA ALA A 132 10.99 12.89 1.02
C ALA A 132 10.39 12.16 -0.20
N GLY A 133 10.85 10.93 -0.46
CA GLY A 133 10.30 10.10 -1.54
C GLY A 133 8.83 9.74 -1.32
N SER A 134 8.42 9.44 -0.08
CA SER A 134 7.02 9.11 0.24
C SER A 134 6.09 10.29 0.05
N SER A 135 6.49 11.49 0.51
CA SER A 135 5.73 12.72 0.28
C SER A 135 5.51 12.99 -1.22
N MET A 136 6.56 12.79 -2.03
CA MET A 136 6.47 12.94 -3.50
C MET A 136 5.58 11.86 -4.13
N ALA A 137 5.72 10.59 -3.71
CA ALA A 137 4.93 9.48 -4.23
C ALA A 137 3.43 9.62 -3.88
N GLU A 138 3.10 10.01 -2.65
CA GLU A 138 1.71 10.25 -2.22
C GLU A 138 1.03 11.33 -3.05
N ARG A 139 1.75 12.39 -3.39
CA ARG A 139 1.23 13.43 -4.29
C ARG A 139 1.07 12.92 -5.72
N ALA A 140 2.02 12.14 -6.22
CA ALA A 140 1.91 11.51 -7.54
C ALA A 140 0.65 10.64 -7.67
N LEU A 141 0.22 9.97 -6.59
CA LEU A 141 -1.01 9.18 -6.56
C LEU A 141 -2.29 10.01 -6.61
N LYS A 142 -2.23 11.30 -6.26
CA LYS A 142 -3.38 12.23 -6.35
C LYS A 142 -3.48 12.89 -7.72
N GLN A 143 -2.48 12.73 -8.58
CA GLN A 143 -2.44 13.38 -9.88
C GLN A 143 -3.35 12.64 -10.89
N THR A 144 -4.13 13.40 -11.65
CA THR A 144 -5.04 12.86 -12.68
C THR A 144 -4.35 12.65 -14.02
N ASP A 145 -3.37 13.50 -14.34
CA ASP A 145 -2.58 13.37 -15.55
C ASP A 145 -1.48 12.33 -15.39
N GLN A 146 -1.49 11.29 -16.23
CA GLN A 146 -0.53 10.19 -16.13
C GLN A 146 0.91 10.66 -16.40
N THR A 147 1.10 11.68 -17.23
CA THR A 147 2.44 12.21 -17.57
C THR A 147 3.05 12.90 -16.36
N GLU A 148 2.31 13.79 -15.71
CA GLU A 148 2.72 14.44 -14.46
C GLU A 148 2.89 13.42 -13.33
N GLN A 149 1.98 12.44 -13.20
CA GLN A 149 2.14 11.35 -12.23
C GLN A 149 3.48 10.61 -12.41
N MET A 150 3.85 10.25 -13.65
CA MET A 150 5.12 9.59 -13.93
C MET A 150 6.34 10.47 -13.65
N LYS A 151 6.26 11.79 -13.90
CA LYS A 151 7.34 12.73 -13.56
C LYS A 151 7.56 12.79 -12.05
N MET A 152 6.49 12.87 -11.27
CA MET A 152 6.56 12.90 -9.80
C MET A 152 7.06 11.57 -9.23
N LEU A 153 6.60 10.43 -9.76
CA LEU A 153 7.14 9.12 -9.36
C LEU A 153 8.63 8.98 -9.71
N SER A 154 9.07 9.55 -10.84
CA SER A 154 10.49 9.56 -11.21
C SER A 154 11.32 10.38 -10.22
N GLU A 155 10.78 11.52 -9.76
CA GLU A 155 11.41 12.32 -8.71
C GLU A 155 11.41 11.58 -7.36
N ALA A 156 10.33 10.89 -7.00
CA ALA A 156 10.27 10.04 -5.81
C ALA A 156 11.35 8.94 -5.84
N SER A 157 11.50 8.25 -6.99
CA SER A 157 12.56 7.26 -7.21
C SER A 157 13.96 7.86 -7.05
N ARG A 158 14.19 9.05 -7.60
CA ARG A 158 15.46 9.79 -7.43
C ARG A 158 15.74 10.08 -5.95
N LEU A 159 14.74 10.55 -5.20
CA LEU A 159 14.84 10.83 -3.77
C LEU A 159 15.16 9.55 -2.96
N TYR A 160 14.49 8.44 -3.25
CA TYR A 160 14.83 7.14 -2.65
C TYR A 160 16.23 6.67 -3.04
N GLY A 161 16.74 7.05 -4.22
CA GLY A 161 18.11 6.74 -4.64
C GLY A 161 19.21 7.46 -3.84
N LEU A 162 18.88 8.52 -3.09
CA LEU A 162 19.84 9.25 -2.26
C LEU A 162 20.13 8.55 -0.91
N GLY A 163 19.20 7.71 -0.43
CA GLY A 163 19.35 6.98 0.83
C GLY A 163 19.92 5.58 0.63
N LYS A 164 20.74 5.12 1.58
CA LYS A 164 21.31 3.77 1.55
C LYS A 164 20.28 2.68 1.84
N ASP A 165 19.30 2.98 2.69
CA ASP A 165 18.29 2.01 3.18
C ASP A 165 16.94 2.13 2.45
N THR A 166 16.87 2.93 1.38
CA THR A 166 15.64 3.20 0.62
C THR A 166 15.56 2.42 -0.70
N GLY A 167 16.44 1.43 -0.90
CA GLY A 167 16.48 0.62 -2.12
C GLY A 167 15.16 -0.08 -2.44
N PHE A 168 14.47 -0.63 -1.44
CA PHE A 168 13.15 -1.23 -1.61
C PHE A 168 12.12 -0.23 -2.19
N HIS A 169 12.02 0.95 -1.58
CA HIS A 169 11.09 2.00 -2.01
C HIS A 169 11.40 2.46 -3.44
N LYS A 170 12.69 2.60 -3.77
CA LYS A 170 13.14 2.92 -5.13
C LYS A 170 12.67 1.85 -6.12
N THR A 171 12.96 0.58 -5.86
CA THR A 171 12.56 -0.54 -6.73
C THR A 171 11.06 -0.60 -6.94
N CYS A 172 10.25 -0.48 -5.87
CA CYS A 172 8.80 -0.47 -6.00
C CYS A 172 8.29 0.72 -6.84
N THR A 173 8.91 1.89 -6.69
CA THR A 173 8.55 3.08 -7.47
C THR A 173 8.91 2.91 -8.94
N ASP A 174 10.10 2.37 -9.24
CA ASP A 174 10.53 2.07 -10.61
C ASP A 174 9.63 1.03 -11.28
N GLU A 175 9.31 -0.05 -10.58
CA GLU A 175 8.38 -1.09 -11.07
C GLU A 175 6.98 -0.51 -11.34
N GLN A 176 6.50 0.42 -10.50
CA GLN A 176 5.23 1.10 -10.75
C GLN A 176 5.28 1.97 -12.02
N ILE A 177 6.38 2.71 -12.24
CA ILE A 177 6.57 3.49 -13.47
C ILE A 177 6.61 2.57 -14.69
N GLU A 178 7.30 1.43 -14.61
CA GLU A 178 7.34 0.44 -15.68
C GLU A 178 5.96 -0.16 -15.97
N LEU A 179 5.16 -0.44 -14.95
CA LEU A 179 3.81 -0.97 -15.11
C LEU A 179 2.90 0.04 -15.83
N LEU A 180 2.97 1.31 -15.45
CA LEU A 180 2.22 2.38 -16.11
C LEU A 180 2.57 2.50 -17.60
N LYS A 181 3.85 2.35 -17.95
CA LYS A 181 4.32 2.32 -19.35
C LYS A 181 3.81 1.09 -20.10
N ASP A 182 3.88 -0.09 -19.50
CA ASP A 182 3.39 -1.32 -20.13
C ASP A 182 1.87 -1.28 -20.35
N GLN A 183 1.12 -0.72 -19.39
CA GLN A 183 -0.31 -0.51 -19.53
C GLN A 183 -0.61 0.42 -20.71
N ASP A 184 0.15 1.51 -20.87
CA ASP A 184 -0.01 2.41 -22.01
C ASP A 184 0.31 1.73 -23.35
N VAL A 185 1.40 0.97 -23.41
CA VAL A 185 1.76 0.16 -24.59
C VAL A 185 0.63 -0.79 -24.98
N LEU A 186 0.02 -1.48 -24.00
CA LEU A 186 -1.10 -2.39 -24.26
C LEU A 186 -2.34 -1.65 -24.78
N ARG A 187 -2.69 -0.51 -24.18
CA ARG A 187 -3.84 0.30 -24.64
C ARG A 187 -3.63 0.78 -26.08
N ASN A 188 -2.44 1.30 -26.39
CA ASN A 188 -2.11 1.78 -27.73
C ASN A 188 -2.07 0.64 -28.75
N LYS A 189 -1.50 -0.52 -28.37
CA LYS A 189 -1.42 -1.70 -29.23
C LYS A 189 -2.79 -2.23 -29.66
N TYR A 190 -3.75 -2.25 -28.75
CA TYR A 190 -5.10 -2.79 -29.01
C TYR A 190 -6.15 -1.71 -29.29
N GLY A 191 -5.80 -0.42 -29.19
CA GLY A 191 -6.70 0.71 -29.41
C GLY A 191 -7.88 0.80 -28.43
N VAL A 192 -7.77 0.17 -27.25
CA VAL A 192 -8.86 0.03 -26.28
C VAL A 192 -8.33 0.28 -24.87
N HIS A 193 -8.88 1.28 -24.17
CA HIS A 193 -8.40 1.69 -22.86
C HIS A 193 -8.62 0.62 -21.79
N GLU A 194 -9.69 -0.15 -21.90
CA GLU A 194 -10.11 -1.17 -20.93
C GLU A 194 -9.21 -2.40 -20.92
N VAL A 195 -8.39 -2.62 -21.97
CA VAL A 195 -7.46 -3.75 -22.04
C VAL A 195 -6.44 -3.70 -20.91
N ALA A 196 -5.95 -2.50 -20.58
CA ALA A 196 -5.01 -2.27 -19.50
C ALA A 196 -5.28 -0.89 -18.85
N PRO A 197 -6.32 -0.80 -17.99
CA PRO A 197 -6.68 0.45 -17.34
C PRO A 197 -5.51 0.97 -16.50
N ALA A 198 -5.27 2.28 -16.55
CA ALA A 198 -4.17 2.90 -15.83
C ALA A 198 -4.32 2.73 -14.32
N GLY A 199 -3.18 2.57 -13.62
CA GLY A 199 -3.14 2.51 -12.16
C GLY A 199 -3.63 1.19 -11.55
N LYS A 200 -4.03 0.22 -12.37
CA LYS A 200 -4.32 -1.15 -11.91
C LYS A 200 -3.05 -1.85 -11.44
N SER A 201 -3.18 -2.73 -10.45
CA SER A 201 -2.07 -3.60 -10.04
C SER A 201 -1.68 -4.56 -11.16
N VAL A 202 -0.47 -5.11 -11.12
CA VAL A 202 0.01 -6.10 -12.11
C VAL A 202 -0.99 -7.24 -12.31
N THR A 203 -1.56 -7.74 -11.21
CA THR A 203 -2.53 -8.83 -11.25
C THR A 203 -3.84 -8.40 -11.89
N GLU A 204 -4.38 -7.22 -11.54
CA GLU A 204 -5.58 -6.69 -12.17
C GLU A 204 -5.36 -6.38 -13.66
N THR A 205 -4.18 -5.91 -14.05
CA THR A 205 -3.82 -5.72 -15.47
C THR A 205 -3.87 -7.05 -16.23
N ILE A 206 -3.27 -8.11 -15.69
CA ILE A 206 -3.32 -9.45 -16.29
C ILE A 206 -4.76 -9.95 -16.42
N VAL A 207 -5.58 -9.78 -15.38
CA VAL A 207 -7.00 -10.17 -15.40
C VAL A 207 -7.75 -9.39 -16.48
N SER A 208 -7.54 -8.07 -16.57
CA SER A 208 -8.18 -7.22 -17.59
C SER A 208 -7.82 -7.69 -19.00
N VAL A 209 -6.54 -7.94 -19.27
CA VAL A 209 -6.07 -8.45 -20.56
C VAL A 209 -6.71 -9.81 -20.90
N ILE A 210 -6.80 -10.73 -19.93
CA ILE A 210 -7.45 -12.04 -20.11
C ILE A 210 -8.95 -11.87 -20.39
N HIS A 211 -9.65 -10.98 -19.69
CA HIS A 211 -11.07 -10.72 -19.92
C HIS A 211 -11.31 -10.12 -21.32
N HIS A 212 -10.41 -9.25 -21.79
CA HIS A 212 -10.46 -8.73 -23.14
C HIS A 212 -10.19 -9.81 -24.20
N ALA A 213 -9.34 -10.80 -23.89
CA ALA A 213 -9.11 -11.95 -24.77
C ALA A 213 -10.37 -12.80 -25.01
N ALA A 214 -11.32 -12.81 -24.07
CA ALA A 214 -12.62 -13.47 -24.24
C ALA A 214 -13.51 -12.76 -25.27
N ARG A 215 -13.47 -11.41 -25.27
CA ARG A 215 -14.29 -10.55 -26.13
C ARG A 215 -13.70 -10.41 -27.54
N ASN A 216 -12.38 -10.44 -27.66
CA ASN A 216 -11.67 -10.31 -28.93
C ASN A 216 -11.05 -11.64 -29.37
N LYS A 217 -11.88 -12.50 -30.00
CA LYS A 217 -11.45 -13.84 -30.45
C LYS A 217 -10.31 -13.80 -31.49
N ARG A 218 -10.22 -12.73 -32.30
CA ARG A 218 -9.19 -12.58 -33.35
C ARG A 218 -7.80 -12.42 -32.75
N GLU A 219 -7.70 -11.70 -31.64
CA GLU A 219 -6.41 -11.39 -31.00
C GLU A 219 -6.21 -12.12 -29.67
N SER A 220 -7.13 -13.03 -29.31
CA SER A 220 -7.12 -13.76 -28.04
C SER A 220 -5.76 -14.38 -27.73
N HIS A 221 -5.15 -15.09 -28.68
CA HIS A 221 -3.80 -15.66 -28.49
C HIS A 221 -2.73 -14.61 -28.15
N ARG A 222 -2.77 -13.44 -28.81
CA ARG A 222 -1.80 -12.35 -28.58
C ARG A 222 -2.04 -11.70 -27.21
N LEU A 223 -3.30 -11.48 -26.83
CA LEU A 223 -3.66 -10.94 -25.52
C LEU A 223 -3.22 -11.89 -24.39
N LEU A 224 -3.47 -13.19 -24.51
CA LEU A 224 -3.00 -14.18 -23.52
C LEU A 224 -1.47 -14.24 -23.44
N SER A 225 -0.77 -14.14 -24.59
CA SER A 225 0.69 -14.07 -24.64
C SER A 225 1.23 -12.80 -23.95
N ASP A 226 0.58 -11.66 -24.15
CA ASP A 226 0.97 -10.41 -23.50
C ASP A 226 0.70 -10.44 -21.98
N ALA A 227 -0.41 -11.05 -21.54
CA ALA A 227 -0.66 -11.30 -20.12
C ALA A 227 0.46 -12.14 -19.47
N ASP A 228 0.95 -13.16 -20.19
CA ASP A 228 2.09 -13.97 -19.75
C ASP A 228 3.41 -13.19 -19.71
N LYS A 229 3.63 -12.28 -20.65
CA LYS A 229 4.82 -11.40 -20.66
C LYS A 229 4.82 -10.45 -19.47
N ILE A 230 3.68 -9.84 -19.13
CA ILE A 230 3.54 -9.00 -17.93
C ILE A 230 3.87 -9.83 -16.69
N GLY A 231 3.28 -11.04 -16.58
CA GLY A 231 3.56 -11.96 -15.49
C GLY A 231 5.04 -12.27 -15.29
N LYS A 232 5.75 -12.55 -16.39
CA LYS A 232 7.19 -12.83 -16.38
C LYS A 232 8.02 -11.60 -16.02
N LYS A 233 7.70 -10.43 -16.60
CA LYS A 233 8.42 -9.17 -16.36
C LYS A 233 8.39 -8.78 -14.88
N PHE A 234 7.21 -8.81 -14.27
CA PHE A 234 7.00 -8.48 -12.87
C PHE A 234 7.20 -9.67 -11.91
N ARG A 235 7.82 -10.75 -12.41
CA ARG A 235 8.24 -11.92 -11.61
C ARG A 235 7.11 -12.49 -10.73
N ILE A 236 5.89 -12.55 -11.25
CA ILE A 236 4.77 -13.15 -10.52
C ILE A 236 5.10 -14.63 -10.26
N PRO A 237 5.05 -15.09 -8.99
CA PRO A 237 5.28 -16.49 -8.67
C PRO A 237 4.33 -17.38 -9.46
N GLU A 238 4.83 -18.50 -9.99
CA GLU A 238 4.06 -19.39 -10.87
C GLU A 238 2.73 -19.80 -10.22
N LYS A 239 2.76 -20.21 -8.95
CA LYS A 239 1.56 -20.57 -8.17
C LYS A 239 0.51 -19.45 -8.18
N ARG A 240 0.93 -18.18 -8.02
CA ARG A 240 0.04 -17.02 -8.06
C ARG A 240 -0.52 -16.81 -9.47
N MET A 241 0.31 -16.89 -10.50
CA MET A 241 -0.12 -16.77 -11.89
C MET A 241 -1.20 -17.80 -12.25
N TRP A 242 -1.03 -19.05 -11.82
CA TRP A 242 -2.03 -20.09 -12.05
C TRP A 242 -3.38 -19.80 -11.39
N TYR A 243 -3.38 -19.35 -10.13
CA TYR A 243 -4.63 -18.93 -9.47
C TYR A 243 -5.31 -17.76 -10.20
N VAL A 244 -4.52 -16.77 -10.63
CA VAL A 244 -5.02 -15.61 -11.38
C VAL A 244 -5.66 -16.05 -12.69
N LYS A 245 -4.99 -16.93 -13.46
CA LYS A 245 -5.51 -17.46 -14.72
C LYS A 245 -6.77 -18.29 -14.54
N VAL A 246 -6.81 -19.21 -13.57
CA VAL A 246 -8.01 -20.03 -13.30
C VAL A 246 -9.20 -19.14 -12.99
N LYS A 247 -9.02 -18.15 -12.11
CA LYS A 247 -10.07 -17.20 -11.76
C LYS A 247 -10.50 -16.38 -12.98
N ALA A 248 -9.55 -15.76 -13.70
CA ALA A 248 -9.85 -14.92 -14.85
C ALA A 248 -10.53 -15.68 -15.99
N PHE A 249 -10.10 -16.92 -16.29
CA PHE A 249 -10.74 -17.74 -17.31
C PHE A 249 -12.16 -18.16 -16.91
N ALA A 250 -12.39 -18.47 -15.63
CA ALA A 250 -13.73 -18.80 -15.13
C ALA A 250 -14.65 -17.57 -15.16
N ASP A 251 -14.19 -16.43 -14.65
CA ASP A 251 -14.94 -15.17 -14.60
C ASP A 251 -15.31 -14.63 -16.00
N SER A 252 -14.52 -15.01 -17.03
CA SER A 252 -14.76 -14.64 -18.43
C SER A 252 -15.25 -15.79 -19.31
N GLU A 253 -15.68 -16.90 -18.70
CA GLU A 253 -16.25 -18.09 -19.38
C GLU A 253 -15.36 -18.71 -20.47
N GLN A 254 -14.04 -18.55 -20.35
CA GLN A 254 -13.04 -19.11 -21.27
C GLN A 254 -12.69 -20.56 -20.90
N TRP A 255 -13.69 -21.45 -20.85
CA TRP A 255 -13.55 -22.85 -20.42
C TRP A 255 -12.54 -23.66 -21.24
N THR A 256 -12.43 -23.38 -22.54
CA THR A 256 -11.40 -24.01 -23.40
C THR A 256 -9.98 -23.63 -22.98
N GLN A 257 -9.76 -22.37 -22.55
CA GLN A 257 -8.45 -21.92 -22.07
C GLN A 257 -8.16 -22.47 -20.67
N LEU A 258 -9.17 -22.57 -19.80
CA LEU A 258 -9.05 -23.24 -18.51
C LEU A 258 -8.64 -24.71 -18.69
N ARG A 259 -9.27 -25.42 -19.63
CA ARG A 259 -8.92 -26.78 -20.02
C ARG A 259 -7.47 -26.87 -20.53
N SER A 260 -7.09 -25.99 -21.46
CA SER A 260 -5.73 -25.93 -22.00
C SER A 260 -4.68 -25.71 -20.92
N LEU A 261 -4.96 -24.84 -19.94
CA LEU A 261 -4.09 -24.61 -18.80
C LEU A 261 -3.91 -25.88 -17.94
N ALA A 262 -5.01 -26.58 -17.65
CA ALA A 262 -4.97 -27.82 -16.89
C ALA A 262 -4.23 -28.94 -17.62
N ASP A 263 -4.30 -28.98 -18.95
CA ASP A 263 -3.68 -30.00 -19.80
C ASP A 263 -2.28 -29.62 -20.30
N SER A 264 -1.74 -28.53 -19.78
CA SER A 264 -0.39 -28.11 -20.09
C SER A 264 0.64 -29.17 -19.67
N LYS A 265 1.82 -29.13 -20.30
CA LYS A 265 2.90 -30.10 -20.07
C LYS A 265 3.39 -30.11 -18.62
N THR A 266 3.27 -28.98 -17.91
CA THR A 266 3.68 -28.87 -16.52
C THR A 266 2.52 -29.24 -15.60
N LYS A 267 2.81 -30.05 -14.57
CA LYS A 267 1.83 -30.38 -13.54
C LYS A 267 1.40 -29.08 -12.83
N SER A 268 0.11 -28.91 -12.61
CA SER A 268 -0.41 -27.72 -11.95
C SER A 268 0.20 -27.51 -10.55
N PRO A 269 0.85 -26.37 -10.28
CA PRO A 269 1.43 -26.05 -8.95
C PRO A 269 0.37 -25.71 -7.90
N ILE A 270 -0.91 -25.58 -8.31
CA ILE A 270 -2.05 -25.31 -7.43
C ILE A 270 -2.96 -26.54 -7.26
N GLY A 271 -2.59 -27.68 -7.83
CA GLY A 271 -3.46 -28.85 -7.91
C GLY A 271 -4.69 -28.61 -8.79
N TYR A 272 -5.70 -29.48 -8.69
CA TYR A 272 -6.90 -29.42 -9.53
C TYR A 272 -8.18 -29.02 -8.81
N ARG A 273 -8.16 -28.89 -7.47
CA ARG A 273 -9.29 -28.34 -6.70
C ARG A 273 -9.71 -26.94 -7.18
N PRO A 274 -8.78 -25.99 -7.44
CA PRO A 274 -9.18 -24.66 -7.92
C PRO A 274 -9.89 -24.71 -9.28
N PHE A 275 -9.51 -25.64 -10.16
CA PHE A 275 -10.15 -25.86 -11.45
C PHE A 275 -11.54 -26.46 -11.27
N ALA A 276 -11.68 -27.50 -10.44
CA ALA A 276 -12.98 -28.12 -10.14
C ALA A 276 -13.95 -27.09 -9.55
N MET A 277 -13.52 -26.33 -8.55
CA MET A 277 -14.30 -25.27 -7.92
C MET A 277 -14.75 -24.20 -8.92
N ALA A 278 -13.86 -23.79 -9.83
CA ALA A 278 -14.19 -22.84 -10.88
C ALA A 278 -15.30 -23.36 -11.80
N CYS A 279 -15.21 -24.63 -12.22
CA CYS A 279 -16.24 -25.27 -13.04
C CYS A 279 -17.57 -25.48 -12.31
N ILE A 280 -17.54 -25.84 -11.02
CA ILE A 280 -18.74 -25.95 -10.17
C ILE A 280 -19.46 -24.60 -10.08
N LYS A 281 -18.73 -23.54 -9.72
CA LYS A 281 -19.30 -22.18 -9.64
C LYS A 281 -19.81 -21.67 -10.97
N GLY A 282 -19.09 -21.98 -12.06
CA GLY A 282 -19.50 -21.67 -13.43
C GLY A 282 -20.59 -22.58 -14.00
N LYS A 283 -21.20 -23.44 -13.18
CA LYS A 283 -22.28 -24.38 -13.55
C LYS A 283 -21.96 -25.19 -14.81
N GLN A 284 -20.70 -25.61 -14.95
CA GLN A 284 -20.28 -26.42 -16.08
C GLN A 284 -20.90 -27.81 -16.01
N PRO A 285 -21.05 -28.51 -17.16
CA PRO A 285 -21.59 -29.86 -17.18
C PRO A 285 -20.80 -30.80 -16.24
N SER A 286 -21.49 -31.78 -15.67
CA SER A 286 -20.89 -32.76 -14.75
C SER A 286 -19.65 -33.43 -15.33
N SER A 287 -19.63 -33.71 -16.64
CA SER A 287 -18.47 -34.28 -17.32
C SER A 287 -17.21 -33.41 -17.22
N GLU A 288 -17.38 -32.09 -17.25
CA GLU A 288 -16.27 -31.15 -17.13
C GLU A 288 -15.79 -30.99 -15.69
N ILE A 289 -16.72 -30.98 -14.73
CA ILE A 289 -16.39 -30.93 -13.30
C ILE A 289 -15.60 -32.18 -12.89
N VAL A 290 -16.12 -33.38 -13.23
CA VAL A 290 -15.51 -34.68 -12.88
C VAL A 290 -14.07 -34.77 -13.39
N ARG A 291 -13.79 -34.22 -14.57
CA ARG A 291 -12.45 -34.22 -15.17
C ARG A 291 -11.37 -33.62 -14.28
N TYR A 292 -11.70 -32.57 -13.51
CA TYR A 292 -10.76 -31.95 -12.59
C TYR A 292 -10.73 -32.64 -11.24
N ILE A 293 -11.89 -33.08 -10.73
CA ILE A 293 -11.98 -33.80 -9.45
C ILE A 293 -11.17 -35.11 -9.51
N ASP A 294 -11.25 -35.85 -10.62
CA ASP A 294 -10.52 -37.13 -10.78
C ASP A 294 -9.00 -36.97 -10.77
N ARG A 295 -8.50 -35.74 -11.00
CA ARG A 295 -7.07 -35.41 -10.95
C ARG A 295 -6.61 -34.94 -9.57
N VAL A 296 -7.53 -34.80 -8.61
CA VAL A 296 -7.23 -34.47 -7.22
C VAL A 296 -6.75 -35.74 -6.50
N SER A 297 -5.59 -35.66 -5.86
CA SER A 297 -4.94 -36.82 -5.24
C SER A 297 -5.61 -37.26 -3.94
N ALA A 298 -6.03 -36.31 -3.10
CA ALA A 298 -6.62 -36.59 -1.80
C ALA A 298 -8.08 -37.07 -1.96
N PRO A 299 -8.43 -38.30 -1.52
CA PRO A 299 -9.80 -38.82 -1.63
C PRO A 299 -10.82 -38.00 -0.83
N GLU A 300 -10.43 -37.44 0.31
CA GLU A 300 -11.27 -36.55 1.13
C GLU A 300 -11.64 -35.27 0.36
N GLU A 301 -10.65 -34.70 -0.34
CA GLU A 301 -10.82 -33.51 -1.16
C GLU A 301 -11.71 -33.78 -2.38
N ARG A 302 -11.59 -34.99 -2.97
CA ARG A 302 -12.50 -35.43 -4.04
C ARG A 302 -13.93 -35.58 -3.55
N TYR A 303 -14.12 -36.20 -2.39
CA TYR A 303 -15.43 -36.33 -1.75
C TYR A 303 -16.09 -34.96 -1.57
N ASP A 304 -15.37 -34.00 -0.97
CA ASP A 304 -15.90 -32.65 -0.75
C ASP A 304 -16.32 -31.99 -2.06
N LEU A 305 -15.48 -32.07 -3.10
CA LEU A 305 -15.77 -31.49 -4.41
C LEU A 305 -16.94 -32.16 -5.12
N PHE A 306 -17.11 -33.49 -5.01
CA PHE A 306 -18.28 -34.16 -5.57
C PHE A 306 -19.56 -33.74 -4.86
N CYS A 307 -19.51 -33.52 -3.54
CA CYS A 307 -20.63 -32.97 -2.78
C CYS A 307 -20.95 -31.53 -3.23
N GLU A 308 -19.96 -30.65 -3.28
CA GLU A 308 -20.11 -29.26 -3.74
C GLU A 308 -20.64 -29.19 -5.19
N GLY A 309 -20.25 -30.14 -6.05
CA GLY A 309 -20.72 -30.24 -7.43
C GLY A 309 -22.11 -30.90 -7.59
N GLY A 310 -22.76 -31.34 -6.51
CA GLY A 310 -24.05 -32.05 -6.56
C GLY A 310 -23.98 -33.44 -7.17
N LEU A 311 -22.77 -34.03 -7.26
CA LEU A 311 -22.48 -35.32 -7.89
C LEU A 311 -22.58 -36.45 -6.86
N HIS A 312 -23.75 -36.61 -6.25
CA HIS A 312 -23.98 -37.48 -5.08
C HIS A 312 -23.55 -38.94 -5.28
N LYS A 313 -23.74 -39.52 -6.47
CA LYS A 313 -23.30 -40.90 -6.77
C LYS A 313 -21.78 -41.05 -6.67
N ARG A 314 -21.03 -40.09 -7.22
CA ARG A 314 -19.57 -40.06 -7.19
C ARG A 314 -19.05 -39.75 -5.78
N ALA A 315 -19.74 -38.87 -5.05
CA ALA A 315 -19.43 -38.60 -3.64
C ALA A 315 -19.58 -39.88 -2.78
N LEU A 316 -20.65 -40.66 -3.00
CA LEU A 316 -20.86 -41.93 -2.32
C LEU A 316 -19.72 -42.92 -2.61
N GLU A 317 -19.29 -43.06 -3.86
CA GLU A 317 -18.16 -43.91 -4.24
C GLU A 317 -16.88 -43.55 -3.47
N GLU A 318 -16.55 -42.26 -3.34
CA GLU A 318 -15.38 -41.81 -2.56
C GLU A 318 -15.57 -42.03 -1.05
N ALA A 319 -16.77 -41.80 -0.51
CA ALA A 319 -17.07 -42.05 0.91
C ALA A 319 -16.88 -43.53 1.29
N VAL A 320 -17.30 -44.44 0.40
CA VAL A 320 -17.11 -45.89 0.57
C VAL A 320 -15.63 -46.26 0.50
N LYS A 321 -14.86 -45.69 -0.44
CA LYS A 321 -13.39 -45.91 -0.51
C LYS A 321 -12.68 -45.45 0.76
N LEU A 322 -13.15 -44.36 1.36
CA LEU A 322 -12.65 -43.82 2.63
C LEU A 322 -13.08 -44.63 3.86
N ARG A 323 -14.01 -45.59 3.71
CA ARG A 323 -14.62 -46.36 4.81
C ARG A 323 -15.19 -45.46 5.91
N ASP A 324 -15.79 -44.34 5.52
CA ASP A 324 -16.31 -43.32 6.43
C ASP A 324 -17.85 -43.35 6.46
N PRO A 325 -18.46 -43.98 7.47
CA PRO A 325 -19.92 -44.07 7.57
C PRO A 325 -20.57 -42.69 7.74
N GLY A 326 -19.89 -41.72 8.35
CA GLY A 326 -20.40 -40.35 8.51
C GLY A 326 -20.53 -39.63 7.17
N ARG A 327 -19.55 -39.80 6.28
CA ARG A 327 -19.62 -39.27 4.90
C ARG A 327 -20.73 -39.92 4.07
N ILE A 328 -20.99 -41.22 4.25
CA ILE A 328 -22.10 -41.90 3.55
C ILE A 328 -23.46 -41.33 4.00
N GLN A 329 -23.64 -41.13 5.31
CA GLN A 329 -24.86 -40.51 5.84
C GLN A 329 -25.04 -39.07 5.35
N ASN A 330 -23.95 -38.30 5.26
CA ASN A 330 -23.97 -36.95 4.72
C ASN A 330 -24.42 -36.93 3.24
N VAL A 331 -23.91 -37.82 2.39
CA VAL A 331 -24.39 -37.92 1.00
C VAL A 331 -25.89 -38.24 0.93
N ARG A 332 -26.39 -39.10 1.83
CA ARG A 332 -27.83 -39.41 1.92
C ARG A 332 -28.65 -38.18 2.29
N SER A 333 -28.20 -37.36 3.24
CA SER A 333 -28.94 -36.16 3.66
C SER A 333 -28.92 -35.04 2.62
N MET A 334 -27.84 -34.92 1.83
CA MET A 334 -27.72 -33.93 0.76
C MET A 334 -28.47 -34.32 -0.52
N SER A 335 -28.61 -35.62 -0.81
CA SER A 335 -29.30 -36.09 -2.01
C SER A 335 -30.82 -36.08 -1.84
N THR A 336 -31.55 -35.77 -2.91
CA THR A 336 -33.01 -35.94 -2.99
C THR A 336 -33.40 -37.19 -3.80
N SER A 337 -32.42 -37.93 -4.34
CA SER A 337 -32.67 -39.07 -5.22
C SER A 337 -32.94 -40.34 -4.41
N PRO A 338 -34.10 -41.01 -4.59
CA PRO A 338 -34.41 -42.27 -3.90
C PRO A 338 -33.39 -43.38 -4.21
N GLU A 339 -32.84 -43.38 -5.42
CA GLU A 339 -31.82 -44.36 -5.81
C GLU A 339 -30.50 -44.15 -5.06
N VAL A 340 -30.08 -42.88 -4.88
CA VAL A 340 -28.89 -42.57 -4.10
C VAL A 340 -29.11 -42.93 -2.63
N HIS A 341 -30.30 -42.68 -2.08
CA HIS A 341 -30.65 -43.07 -0.71
C HIS A 341 -30.54 -44.58 -0.50
N ARG A 342 -31.10 -45.37 -1.42
CA ARG A 342 -31.02 -46.83 -1.38
C ARG A 342 -29.57 -47.32 -1.41
N GLN A 343 -28.75 -46.75 -2.30
CA GLN A 343 -27.33 -47.08 -2.39
C GLN A 343 -26.56 -46.69 -1.12
N CYS A 344 -26.86 -45.54 -0.53
CA CYS A 344 -26.26 -45.12 0.75
C CYS A 344 -26.59 -46.09 1.88
N GLU A 345 -27.85 -46.51 2.03
CA GLU A 345 -28.26 -47.47 3.06
C GLU A 345 -27.57 -48.83 2.90
N GLU A 346 -27.54 -49.35 1.66
CA GLU A 346 -26.89 -50.62 1.36
C GLU A 346 -25.39 -50.58 1.70
N MET A 347 -24.68 -49.54 1.26
CA MET A 347 -23.25 -49.40 1.51
C MET A 347 -22.93 -49.12 2.98
N TYR A 348 -23.77 -48.34 3.67
CA TYR A 348 -23.65 -48.09 5.10
C TYR A 348 -23.76 -49.39 5.92
N ASN A 349 -24.80 -50.19 5.65
CA ASN A 349 -25.01 -51.45 6.37
C ASN A 349 -23.86 -52.44 6.15
N ARG A 350 -23.31 -52.50 4.92
CA ARG A 350 -22.15 -53.33 4.60
C ARG A 350 -20.87 -52.92 5.33
N LEU A 351 -20.67 -51.63 5.56
CA LEU A 351 -19.51 -51.09 6.28
C LEU A 351 -19.61 -51.20 7.81
N VAL A 352 -20.82 -51.25 8.35
CA VAL A 352 -21.06 -51.36 9.80
C VAL A 352 -21.20 -52.82 10.24
N SER A 353 -21.66 -53.72 9.36
CA SER A 353 -21.90 -55.14 9.69
C SER A 353 -20.70 -56.06 9.42
N GLY A 354 -19.63 -55.56 8.78
CA GLY A 354 -18.40 -56.30 8.51
C GLY A 354 -17.20 -55.53 9.03
#